data_AF-A0A5W7RWP4-F1
#
_entry.id   AF-A0A5W7RWP4-F1
#
_cell.length_a   1.000
_cell.length_b   1.000
_cell.length_c   1.000
_cell.angle_alpha   90.00
_cell.angle_beta   90.00
_cell.angle_gamma   90.00
#
_symmetry.space_group_name_H-M   'P 1'
#
loop_
_entity.id
_entity.type
_entity.pdbx_description
1 polymer ?
#
loop_
_entity_poly.entity_id
_entity_poly.type
_entity_poly.pdbx_seq_one_letter_code
_entity_poly.pdbx_strand_id
1 'polypeptide(L)'
;MTPMLLSAFWTYTLITALTPGPNNILALSAATAHGFRQSIRVLAGMSLGFLVVMLLCAGIAFSLAVIDPAIIHLLSWVGAAYILWLAWKIATSPAADEKVRPKPVGFWVSFGLQFVNVKIILYGITALSTFVLPQTQALNWVIGVSILLALIGTFGNVCWALAGHLFQRAFRHYGRQLNIILALLLVYCAVRIFY
;
A
#
# COMPACT_ATOMS: atom_id res chain seq x y z
N MET A 1 -8.52 -19.43 18.21
CA MET A 1 -7.48 -19.59 17.17
C MET A 1 -6.42 -20.57 17.68
N THR A 2 -6.12 -21.63 16.92
CA THR A 2 -5.03 -22.56 17.28
C THR A 2 -3.65 -21.88 17.12
N PRO A 3 -2.60 -22.33 17.82
CA PRO A 3 -1.26 -21.73 17.72
C PRO A 3 -0.73 -21.69 16.28
N MET A 4 -0.99 -22.75 15.50
CA MET A 4 -0.62 -22.82 14.08
C MET A 4 -1.33 -21.75 13.24
N LEU A 5 -2.64 -21.56 13.44
CA LEU A 5 -3.41 -20.54 12.72
C LEU A 5 -2.91 -19.11 13.05
N LEU A 6 -2.57 -18.87 14.31
CA LEU A 6 -2.03 -17.59 14.76
C LEU A 6 -0.65 -17.33 14.11
N SER A 7 0.22 -18.34 14.05
CA SER A 7 1.51 -18.21 13.38
C SER A 7 1.35 -17.91 11.88
N ALA A 8 0.45 -18.62 11.19
CA ALA A 8 0.19 -18.41 9.76
C ALA A 8 -0.38 -17.01 9.49
N PHE A 9 -1.28 -16.51 10.36
CA PHE A 9 -1.80 -15.15 10.29
C PHE A 9 -0.68 -14.10 10.41
N TRP A 10 0.21 -14.23 11.40
CA TRP A 10 1.33 -13.29 11.57
C TRP A 10 2.31 -13.35 10.39
N THR A 11 2.67 -14.54 9.94
CA THR A 11 3.55 -14.71 8.77
C THR A 11 2.95 -14.07 7.53
N TYR A 12 1.68 -14.36 7.22
CA TYR A 12 0.98 -13.76 6.08
C TYR A 12 0.94 -12.23 6.18
N THR A 13 0.54 -11.71 7.33
CA THR A 13 0.31 -10.26 7.47
C THR A 13 1.60 -9.46 7.40
N LEU A 14 2.65 -9.91 8.10
CA LEU A 14 3.95 -9.25 8.12
C LEU A 14 4.64 -9.31 6.75
N ILE A 15 4.67 -10.47 6.10
CA ILE A 15 5.28 -10.62 4.77
C ILE A 15 4.55 -9.71 3.78
N THR A 16 3.22 -9.73 3.76
CA THR A 16 2.44 -8.94 2.78
C THR A 16 2.65 -7.44 2.99
N ALA A 17 2.69 -6.98 4.25
CA ALA A 17 2.93 -5.58 4.60
C ALA A 17 4.33 -5.11 4.20
N LEU A 18 5.36 -5.93 4.42
CA LEU A 18 6.76 -5.58 4.13
C LEU A 18 7.17 -5.78 2.67
N THR A 19 6.50 -6.68 1.94
CA THR A 19 6.76 -6.91 0.50
C THR A 19 6.62 -5.60 -0.28
N PRO A 20 7.48 -5.29 -1.26
CA PRO A 20 7.32 -4.10 -2.09
C PRO A 20 5.95 -4.07 -2.78
N GLY A 21 5.40 -2.88 -2.97
CA GLY A 21 4.11 -2.66 -3.61
C GLY A 21 3.88 -1.17 -3.87
N PRO A 22 2.80 -0.78 -4.57
CA PRO A 22 2.59 0.60 -4.99
C PRO A 22 2.65 1.61 -3.83
N ASN A 23 2.04 1.28 -2.69
CA ASN A 23 2.05 2.11 -1.49
C ASN A 23 3.44 2.24 -0.85
N ASN A 24 4.15 1.11 -0.75
CA ASN A 24 5.50 1.04 -0.18
C ASN A 24 6.50 1.83 -1.05
N ILE A 25 6.36 1.73 -2.38
CA ILE A 25 7.16 2.49 -3.34
C ILE A 25 6.83 3.98 -3.28
N LEU A 26 5.56 4.35 -3.15
CA LEU A 26 5.13 5.73 -2.95
C LEU A 26 5.72 6.32 -1.65
N ALA A 27 5.67 5.57 -0.56
CA ALA A 27 6.24 5.96 0.74
C ALA A 27 7.76 6.16 0.66
N LEU A 28 8.46 5.22 0.01
CA LEU A 28 9.89 5.28 -0.28
C LEU A 28 10.22 6.55 -1.10
N SER A 29 9.55 6.72 -2.24
CA SER A 29 9.79 7.83 -3.17
C SER A 29 9.53 9.20 -2.53
N ALA A 30 8.43 9.32 -1.77
CA ALA A 30 8.11 10.54 -1.03
C ALA A 30 9.19 10.90 -0.01
N ALA A 31 9.67 9.91 0.77
CA ALA A 31 10.70 10.11 1.77
C ALA A 31 12.06 10.45 1.16
N THR A 32 12.41 9.83 0.04
CA THR A 32 13.63 10.12 -0.69
C THR A 32 13.61 11.54 -1.30
N ALA A 33 12.50 11.95 -1.91
CA ALA A 33 12.37 13.23 -2.60
C ALA A 33 12.24 14.43 -1.65
N HIS A 34 11.45 14.28 -0.58
CA HIS A 34 11.05 15.40 0.30
C HIS A 34 11.57 15.27 1.74
N GLY A 35 12.18 14.14 2.09
CA GLY A 35 12.58 13.82 3.46
C GLY A 35 11.43 13.25 4.28
N PHE A 36 11.78 12.62 5.41
CA PHE A 36 10.81 11.93 6.26
C PHE A 36 9.73 12.86 6.84
N ARG A 37 10.12 14.05 7.35
CA ARG A 37 9.18 15.04 7.92
C ARG A 37 8.08 15.47 6.95
N GLN A 38 8.42 15.70 5.69
CA GLN A 38 7.43 16.12 4.67
C GLN A 38 6.56 14.94 4.21
N SER A 39 7.06 13.71 4.36
CA SER A 39 6.34 12.48 4.01
C SER A 39 5.30 12.06 5.05
N ILE A 40 5.30 12.67 6.24
CA ILE A 40 4.29 12.41 7.28
C ILE A 40 2.88 12.66 6.75
N ARG A 41 2.67 13.69 5.91
CA ARG A 41 1.35 13.97 5.31
C ARG A 41 0.90 12.86 4.36
N VAL A 42 1.83 12.29 3.60
CA VAL A 42 1.58 11.16 2.70
C VAL A 42 1.25 9.93 3.55
N LEU A 43 2.10 9.60 4.51
CA LEU A 43 1.94 8.48 5.44
C LEU A 43 0.60 8.54 6.19
N ALA A 44 0.22 9.71 6.71
CA ALA A 44 -1.06 9.89 7.40
C ALA A 44 -2.26 9.65 6.48
N GLY A 45 -2.20 10.13 5.23
CA GLY A 45 -3.22 9.86 4.22
C GLY A 45 -3.32 8.38 3.90
N MET A 46 -2.18 7.72 3.71
CA MET A 46 -2.12 6.28 3.48
C MET A 46 -2.67 5.49 4.66
N SER A 47 -2.30 5.82 5.90
CA SER A 47 -2.76 5.15 7.11
C SER A 47 -4.27 5.28 7.30
N LEU A 48 -4.83 6.48 7.14
CA LEU A 48 -6.26 6.66 7.26
C LEU A 48 -7.02 5.94 6.15
N GLY A 49 -6.56 6.02 4.90
CA GLY A 49 -7.21 5.31 3.80
C GLY A 49 -7.12 3.79 3.96
N PHE A 50 -5.99 3.28 4.43
CA PHE A 50 -5.80 1.85 4.68
C PHE A 50 -6.74 1.39 5.81
N LEU A 51 -6.87 2.15 6.89
CA LEU A 51 -7.85 1.86 7.94
C LEU A 51 -9.27 1.78 7.39
N VAL A 52 -9.70 2.77 6.59
CA VAL A 52 -11.03 2.77 5.99
C VAL A 52 -11.22 1.55 5.07
N VAL A 53 -10.24 1.23 4.23
CA VAL A 53 -10.31 0.05 3.35
C VAL A 53 -10.36 -1.25 4.15
N MET A 54 -9.63 -1.39 5.26
CA MET A 54 -9.73 -2.58 6.13
C MET A 54 -11.13 -2.70 6.75
N LEU A 55 -11.70 -1.59 7.21
CA LEU A 55 -13.07 -1.57 7.75
C LEU A 55 -14.11 -1.91 6.68
N LEU A 56 -13.93 -1.42 5.44
CA LEU A 56 -14.77 -1.81 4.31
C LEU A 56 -14.64 -3.31 3.99
N CYS A 57 -13.42 -3.84 3.98
CA CYS A 57 -13.18 -5.28 3.81
C CYS A 57 -13.88 -6.08 4.91
N ALA A 58 -13.84 -5.61 6.16
CA ALA A 58 -14.60 -6.23 7.25
C ALA A 58 -16.11 -6.17 7.05
N GLY A 59 -16.65 -5.03 6.63
CA GLY A 59 -18.07 -4.90 6.32
C GLY A 59 -18.50 -5.89 5.23
N ILE A 60 -17.73 -5.97 4.14
CA ILE A 60 -17.99 -6.88 3.01
C ILE A 60 -17.84 -8.35 3.42
N ALA A 61 -16.77 -8.68 4.15
CA ALA A 61 -16.51 -10.05 4.57
C ALA A 61 -17.54 -10.52 5.60
N PHE A 62 -18.03 -9.61 6.46
CA PHE A 62 -19.08 -9.88 7.44
C PHE A 62 -20.47 -10.02 6.79
N SER A 63 -20.76 -9.24 5.74
CA SER A 63 -22.06 -9.26 5.06
C SER A 63 -22.30 -10.46 4.14
N LEU A 64 -21.35 -11.42 4.07
CA LEU A 64 -21.44 -12.63 3.23
C LEU A 64 -21.95 -12.30 1.82
N ALA A 65 -21.29 -11.35 1.15
CA ALA A 65 -21.46 -11.18 -0.27
C ALA A 65 -20.21 -11.71 -0.97
N VAL A 66 -20.39 -12.79 -1.73
CA VAL A 66 -19.52 -13.13 -2.85
C VAL A 66 -19.27 -11.83 -3.61
N ILE A 67 -18.07 -11.25 -3.47
CA ILE A 67 -17.74 -10.05 -4.23
C ILE A 67 -17.79 -10.49 -5.68
N ASP A 68 -18.66 -9.83 -6.46
CA ASP A 68 -18.75 -10.09 -7.89
C ASP A 68 -17.33 -9.95 -8.48
N PRO A 69 -16.81 -11.01 -9.12
CA PRO A 69 -15.52 -10.95 -9.81
C PRO A 69 -15.39 -9.73 -10.74
N ALA A 70 -16.50 -9.21 -11.28
CA ALA A 70 -16.53 -8.00 -12.09
C ALA A 70 -16.11 -6.73 -11.31
N ILE A 71 -16.47 -6.61 -10.03
CA ILE A 71 -16.07 -5.49 -9.17
C ILE A 71 -14.56 -5.55 -8.90
N ILE A 72 -14.04 -6.75 -8.58
CA ILE A 72 -12.60 -6.97 -8.41
C ILE A 72 -11.86 -6.59 -9.70
N HIS A 73 -12.38 -7.02 -10.85
CA HIS A 73 -11.79 -6.73 -12.15
C HIS A 73 -11.81 -5.23 -12.47
N LEU A 74 -12.91 -4.51 -12.20
CA LEU A 74 -12.99 -3.06 -12.41
C LEU A 74 -12.00 -2.31 -11.51
N LEU A 75 -11.92 -2.66 -10.22
CA LEU A 75 -10.94 -2.05 -9.30
C LEU A 75 -9.50 -2.35 -9.74
N SER A 76 -9.23 -3.53 -10.27
CA SER A 76 -7.92 -3.89 -10.84
C SER A 76 -7.53 -2.99 -12.01
N TRP A 77 -8.46 -2.69 -12.93
CA TRP A 77 -8.22 -1.73 -14.02
C TRP A 77 -7.95 -0.32 -13.53
N VAL A 78 -8.73 0.17 -12.57
CA VAL A 78 -8.54 1.51 -11.99
C VAL A 78 -7.20 1.59 -11.25
N GLY A 79 -6.86 0.57 -10.46
CA GLY A 79 -5.58 0.48 -9.76
C GLY A 79 -4.39 0.43 -10.70
N ALA A 80 -4.46 -0.36 -11.78
CA ALA A 80 -3.41 -0.45 -12.78
C ALA A 80 -3.19 0.87 -13.52
N ALA A 81 -4.25 1.54 -13.98
CA ALA A 81 -4.16 2.86 -14.63
C ALA A 81 -3.48 3.90 -13.72
N TYR A 82 -3.80 3.87 -12.43
CA TYR A 82 -3.17 4.74 -11.44
C TYR A 82 -1.68 4.41 -11.24
N ILE A 83 -1.32 3.13 -11.10
CA ILE A 83 0.09 2.71 -10.93
C ILE A 83 0.92 3.12 -12.15
N LEU A 84 0.37 3.01 -13.37
CA LEU A 84 1.02 3.48 -14.59
C LEU A 84 1.20 5.00 -14.58
N TRP A 85 0.19 5.76 -14.14
CA TRP A 85 0.32 7.21 -13.94
C TRP A 85 1.42 7.56 -12.92
N LEU A 86 1.52 6.81 -11.83
CA LEU A 86 2.55 7.01 -10.81
C LEU A 86 3.94 6.65 -11.34
N ALA A 87 4.06 5.54 -12.07
CA ALA A 87 5.29 5.12 -12.72
C ALA A 87 5.79 6.18 -13.71
N TRP A 88 4.88 6.72 -14.54
CA TRP A 88 5.17 7.84 -15.43
C TRP A 88 5.69 9.05 -14.65
N LYS A 89 4.99 9.46 -13.60
CA LYS A 89 5.38 10.62 -12.78
C LYS A 89 6.75 10.45 -12.12
N ILE A 90 7.09 9.24 -11.67
CA ILE A 90 8.40 8.92 -11.09
C ILE A 90 9.48 8.90 -12.17
N ALA A 91 9.20 8.30 -13.33
CA ALA A 91 10.14 8.24 -14.47
C ALA A 91 10.47 9.65 -15.03
N THR A 92 9.49 10.56 -15.06
CA THR A 92 9.66 11.93 -15.56
C THR A 92 10.11 12.91 -14.47
N SER A 93 10.38 12.45 -13.24
CA SER A 93 10.81 13.31 -12.15
C SER A 93 12.25 13.79 -12.37
N PRO A 94 12.55 15.11 -12.30
CA PRO A 94 13.88 15.64 -12.52
C PRO A 94 14.92 14.99 -11.59
N ALA A 95 16.02 14.51 -12.17
CA ALA A 95 17.10 13.88 -11.44
C ALA A 95 17.98 14.96 -10.79
N ALA A 96 17.67 15.32 -9.55
CA ALA A 96 18.51 16.04 -8.56
C ALA A 96 19.30 17.31 -8.96
N ASP A 97 19.25 17.76 -10.21
CA ASP A 97 19.77 19.05 -10.70
C ASP A 97 18.69 19.70 -11.55
N GLU A 98 17.73 20.35 -10.88
CA GLU A 98 17.11 21.61 -11.31
C GLU A 98 16.09 22.05 -10.26
N LYS A 99 15.93 23.36 -10.14
CA LYS A 99 15.32 24.11 -9.02
C LYS A 99 13.81 23.85 -8.78
N VAL A 100 13.22 22.79 -9.36
CA VAL A 100 11.81 22.46 -9.25
C VAL A 100 11.66 21.09 -8.60
N ARG A 101 11.55 21.06 -7.26
CA ARG A 101 11.09 19.87 -6.55
C ARG A 101 9.62 19.63 -6.94
N PRO A 102 9.25 18.51 -7.56
CA PRO A 102 7.84 18.24 -7.89
C PRO A 102 7.00 18.31 -6.62
N LYS A 103 5.77 18.84 -6.70
CA LYS A 103 4.95 19.04 -5.50
C LYS A 103 4.78 17.71 -4.75
N PRO A 104 5.00 17.69 -3.42
CA PRO A 104 4.79 16.49 -2.62
C PRO A 104 3.35 16.02 -2.77
N VAL A 105 3.18 14.70 -2.86
CA VAL A 105 1.85 14.09 -2.93
C VAL A 105 1.05 14.50 -1.70
N GLY A 106 -0.17 14.99 -1.92
CA GLY A 106 -1.02 15.47 -0.82
C GLY A 106 -1.59 14.34 0.02
N PHE A 107 -2.08 14.68 1.21
CA PHE A 107 -2.82 13.77 2.09
C PHE A 107 -4.00 13.12 1.36
N TRP A 108 -4.87 13.94 0.75
CA TRP A 108 -6.09 13.47 0.09
C TRP A 108 -5.83 12.56 -1.11
N VAL A 109 -4.77 12.86 -1.87
CA VAL A 109 -4.33 11.97 -2.94
C VAL A 109 -3.96 10.64 -2.32
N SER A 110 -2.99 10.62 -1.40
CA SER A 110 -2.49 9.40 -0.74
C SER A 110 -3.57 8.57 -0.03
N PHE A 111 -4.60 9.23 0.49
CA PHE A 111 -5.81 8.61 1.05
C PHE A 111 -6.65 7.92 -0.03
N GLY A 112 -6.98 8.63 -1.11
CA GLY A 112 -7.76 8.07 -2.22
C GLY A 112 -7.09 6.87 -2.88
N LEU A 113 -5.75 6.85 -2.92
CA LEU A 113 -4.99 5.73 -3.49
C LEU A 113 -5.20 4.40 -2.78
N GLN A 114 -5.57 4.43 -1.50
CA GLN A 114 -5.80 3.20 -0.75
C GLN A 114 -6.98 2.42 -1.33
N PHE A 115 -8.02 3.11 -1.80
CA PHE A 115 -9.24 2.48 -2.32
C PHE A 115 -9.04 1.78 -3.66
N VAL A 116 -8.01 2.14 -4.42
CA VAL A 116 -7.69 1.52 -5.71
C VAL A 116 -6.52 0.52 -5.60
N ASN A 117 -5.97 0.35 -4.40
CA ASN A 117 -4.82 -0.50 -4.17
C ASN A 117 -5.26 -1.95 -3.96
N VAL A 118 -5.28 -2.72 -5.04
CA VAL A 118 -5.64 -4.14 -5.05
C VAL A 118 -4.86 -4.95 -4.02
N LYS A 119 -3.59 -4.61 -3.77
CA LYS A 119 -2.76 -5.32 -2.79
C LYS A 119 -3.34 -5.20 -1.38
N ILE A 120 -3.75 -4.01 -0.95
CA ILE A 120 -4.31 -3.85 0.40
C ILE A 120 -5.72 -4.44 0.50
N ILE A 121 -6.49 -4.41 -0.60
CA ILE A 121 -7.82 -5.03 -0.66
C ILE A 121 -7.70 -6.55 -0.51
N LEU A 122 -6.84 -7.20 -1.30
CA LEU A 122 -6.57 -8.63 -1.20
C LEU A 122 -5.99 -9.00 0.17
N TYR A 123 -5.11 -8.17 0.71
CA TYR A 123 -4.59 -8.32 2.07
C TYR A 123 -5.71 -8.39 3.11
N GLY A 124 -6.63 -7.42 3.11
CA GLY A 124 -7.75 -7.35 4.05
C GLY A 124 -8.75 -8.49 3.87
N ILE A 125 -9.20 -8.74 2.64
CA ILE A 125 -10.17 -9.81 2.34
C ILE A 125 -9.61 -11.16 2.76
N THR A 126 -8.39 -11.50 2.38
CA THR A 126 -7.78 -12.80 2.70
C THR A 126 -7.55 -12.94 4.19
N ALA A 127 -7.01 -11.90 4.86
CA ALA A 127 -6.78 -11.94 6.30
C ALA A 127 -8.08 -12.19 7.08
N LEU A 128 -9.15 -11.47 6.74
CA LEU A 128 -10.44 -11.55 7.43
C LEU A 128 -11.20 -12.85 7.10
N SER A 129 -11.30 -13.22 5.81
CA SER A 129 -12.04 -14.42 5.37
C SER A 129 -11.37 -15.74 5.72
N THR A 130 -10.03 -15.80 5.66
CA THR A 130 -9.29 -17.06 5.83
C THR A 130 -8.95 -17.32 7.30
N PHE A 131 -8.64 -16.27 8.08
CA PHE A 131 -8.11 -16.44 9.44
C PHE A 131 -9.09 -16.00 10.53
N VAL A 132 -9.94 -14.98 10.28
CA VAL A 132 -10.77 -14.37 11.34
C VAL A 132 -12.19 -14.91 11.34
N LEU A 133 -12.91 -14.81 10.23
CA LEU A 133 -14.33 -15.17 10.13
C LEU A 133 -14.63 -16.65 10.41
N PRO A 134 -13.74 -17.62 10.09
CA PRO A 134 -13.95 -19.01 10.49
C PRO A 134 -13.85 -19.24 12.02
N GLN A 135 -13.35 -18.26 12.77
CA GLN A 135 -13.08 -18.35 14.20
C GLN A 135 -14.04 -17.49 15.03
N THR A 136 -14.53 -16.38 14.48
CA THR A 136 -15.45 -15.47 15.17
C THR A 136 -16.27 -14.64 14.18
N GLN A 137 -17.55 -14.46 14.52
CA GLN A 137 -18.46 -13.51 13.88
C GLN A 137 -18.86 -12.38 14.83
N ALA A 138 -18.12 -12.16 15.93
CA ALA A 138 -18.35 -11.01 16.78
C ALA A 138 -17.83 -9.75 16.09
N LEU A 139 -18.73 -8.80 15.78
CA LEU A 139 -18.40 -7.56 15.06
C LEU A 139 -17.23 -6.80 15.70
N ASN A 140 -17.22 -6.75 17.03
CA ASN A 140 -16.19 -6.09 17.85
C ASN A 140 -14.79 -6.65 17.55
N TRP A 141 -14.70 -7.97 17.39
CA TRP A 141 -13.46 -8.69 17.12
C TRP A 141 -12.98 -8.44 15.68
N VAL A 142 -13.90 -8.49 14.71
CA VAL A 142 -13.60 -8.24 13.29
C VAL A 142 -13.10 -6.80 13.09
N ILE A 143 -13.73 -5.82 13.74
CA ILE A 143 -13.28 -4.42 13.75
C ILE A 143 -11.89 -4.32 14.39
N GLY A 144 -11.68 -4.97 15.53
CA GLY A 144 -10.36 -5.01 16.20
C GLY A 144 -9.25 -5.55 15.31
N VAL A 145 -9.49 -6.65 14.59
CA VAL A 145 -8.50 -7.19 13.63
C VAL A 145 -8.29 -6.27 12.45
N SER A 146 -9.34 -5.62 11.94
CA SER A 146 -9.21 -4.66 10.83
C SER A 146 -8.31 -3.49 11.20
N ILE A 147 -8.44 -2.98 12.43
CA ILE A 147 -7.54 -1.96 12.98
C ILE A 147 -6.11 -2.50 13.09
N LEU A 148 -5.93 -3.72 13.62
CA LEU A 148 -4.62 -4.36 13.71
C LEU A 148 -3.95 -4.52 12.33
N LEU A 149 -4.70 -4.98 11.33
CA LEU A 149 -4.23 -5.13 9.95
C LEU A 149 -3.79 -3.79 9.35
N ALA A 150 -4.53 -2.71 9.61
CA ALA A 150 -4.18 -1.36 9.17
C ALA A 150 -2.93 -0.83 9.88
N LEU A 151 -2.73 -1.17 11.17
CA LEU A 151 -1.52 -0.83 11.92
C LEU A 151 -0.29 -1.55 11.36
N ILE A 152 -0.39 -2.85 11.09
CA ILE A 152 0.70 -3.64 10.47
C ILE A 152 1.04 -3.09 9.08
N GLY A 153 0.02 -2.79 8.26
CA GLY A 153 0.21 -2.19 6.94
C GLY A 153 0.85 -0.81 7.00
N THR A 154 0.44 0.03 7.96
CA THR A 154 1.06 1.33 8.22
C THR A 154 2.50 1.19 8.67
N PHE A 155 2.79 0.23 9.54
CA PHE A 155 4.16 -0.07 9.96
C PHE A 155 5.04 -0.41 8.76
N GLY A 156 4.55 -1.24 7.84
CA GLY A 156 5.23 -1.51 6.56
C GLY A 156 5.52 -0.24 5.76
N ASN A 157 4.52 0.63 5.56
CA ASN A 157 4.70 1.90 4.85
C ASN A 157 5.76 2.79 5.54
N VAL A 158 5.79 2.84 6.87
CA VAL A 158 6.77 3.61 7.65
C VAL A 158 8.17 3.03 7.50
N CYS A 159 8.34 1.70 7.55
CA CYS A 159 9.62 1.04 7.29
C CYS A 159 10.18 1.41 5.91
N TRP A 160 9.33 1.40 4.88
CA TRP A 160 9.72 1.80 3.53
C TRP A 160 10.03 3.30 3.42
N ALA A 161 9.28 4.17 4.09
CA ALA A 161 9.62 5.59 4.16
C ALA A 161 10.95 5.84 4.90
N LEU A 162 11.23 5.11 5.99
CA LEU A 162 12.49 5.18 6.72
C LEU A 162 13.66 4.69 5.85
N ALA A 163 13.48 3.60 5.12
CA ALA A 163 14.46 3.14 4.13
C ALA A 163 14.74 4.24 3.09
N GLY A 164 13.70 4.91 2.59
CA GLY A 164 13.83 6.00 1.62
C GLY A 164 14.58 7.22 2.16
N HIS A 165 14.46 7.47 3.46
CA HIS A 165 15.22 8.50 4.17
C HIS A 165 16.69 8.08 4.43
N LEU A 166 16.92 6.85 4.87
CA LEU A 166 18.26 6.34 5.20
C LEU A 166 19.14 6.22 3.95
N PHE A 167 18.58 5.71 2.85
CA PHE A 167 19.28 5.56 1.58
C PHE A 167 19.21 6.82 0.70
N GLN A 168 18.74 7.95 1.24
CA GLN A 168 18.53 9.20 0.51
C GLN A 168 19.81 9.72 -0.18
N ARG A 169 20.99 9.55 0.44
CA ARG A 169 22.27 9.95 -0.18
C ARG A 169 22.63 9.10 -1.39
N ALA A 170 22.45 7.78 -1.31
CA ALA A 170 22.66 6.87 -2.43
C ALA A 170 21.66 7.13 -3.56
N PHE A 171 20.39 7.37 -3.21
CA PHE A 171 19.35 7.75 -4.16
C PHE A 171 19.59 9.10 -4.83
N ARG A 172 20.23 10.07 -4.17
CA ARG A 172 20.58 11.34 -4.83
C ARG A 172 21.73 11.18 -5.83
N HIS A 173 22.67 10.27 -5.57
CA HIS A 173 23.78 10.00 -6.47
C HIS A 173 23.37 9.20 -7.72
N TYR A 174 22.46 8.22 -7.56
CA TYR A 174 21.96 7.36 -8.66
C TYR A 174 20.50 7.63 -9.04
N GLY A 175 19.97 8.82 -8.75
CA GLY A 175 18.53 9.09 -8.73
C GLY A 175 17.80 8.84 -10.04
N ARG A 176 18.44 9.11 -11.18
CA ARG A 176 17.85 8.84 -12.49
C ARG A 176 17.69 7.34 -12.75
N GLN A 177 18.71 6.54 -12.44
CA GLN A 177 18.70 5.10 -12.62
C GLN A 177 17.70 4.44 -11.66
N LEU A 178 17.68 4.88 -10.40
CA LEU A 178 16.75 4.37 -9.40
C LEU A 178 15.30 4.77 -9.67
N ASN A 179 15.03 5.98 -10.16
CA ASN A 179 13.69 6.38 -10.59
C ASN A 179 13.20 5.54 -11.77
N ILE A 180 14.07 5.23 -12.73
CA ILE A 180 13.76 4.34 -13.85
C ILE A 180 13.48 2.92 -13.33
N ILE A 181 14.31 2.38 -12.44
CA ILE A 181 14.09 1.05 -11.85
C ILE A 181 12.77 1.01 -11.08
N LEU A 182 12.47 1.99 -10.24
CA LEU A 182 11.21 2.07 -9.49
C LEU A 182 10.00 2.21 -10.43
N ALA A 183 10.12 3.00 -11.50
CA ALA A 183 9.07 3.12 -12.50
C ALA A 183 8.84 1.79 -13.24
N LEU A 184 9.91 1.08 -13.64
CA LEU A 184 9.81 -0.25 -14.26
C LEU A 184 9.19 -1.27 -13.30
N LEU A 185 9.54 -1.23 -12.01
CA LEU A 185 8.93 -2.07 -10.98
C LEU A 185 7.44 -1.76 -10.79
N LEU A 186 7.03 -0.49 -10.83
CA LEU A 186 5.62 -0.11 -10.79
C LEU A 186 4.88 -0.58 -12.04
N VAL A 187 5.46 -0.44 -13.23
CA VAL A 187 4.88 -0.99 -14.47
C VAL A 187 4.73 -2.51 -14.37
N TYR A 188 5.76 -3.21 -13.88
CA TYR A 188 5.69 -4.64 -13.63
C TYR A 188 4.57 -5.01 -12.65
N CYS A 189 4.41 -4.25 -11.56
CA CYS A 189 3.28 -4.43 -10.63
C CYS A 189 1.93 -4.20 -11.32
N ALA A 190 1.79 -3.17 -12.16
CA ALA A 190 0.54 -2.91 -12.90
C ALA A 190 0.19 -4.06 -13.84
N VAL A 191 1.18 -4.66 -14.50
CA VAL A 191 0.98 -5.84 -15.36
C VAL A 191 0.58 -7.07 -14.53
N ARG A 192 1.28 -7.36 -13.43
CA ARG A 192 0.99 -8.49 -12.54
C ARG A 192 -0.36 -8.45 -11.84
N ILE A 193 -1.09 -7.34 -11.88
CA ILE A 193 -2.49 -7.29 -11.39
C ILE A 193 -3.41 -8.18 -12.25
N PHE A 194 -3.05 -8.43 -13.52
CA PHE A 194 -3.86 -9.20 -14.47
C PHE A 194 -3.32 -10.61 -14.76
N TYR A 195 -2.17 -11.00 -14.16
CA TYR A 195 -1.49 -12.28 -14.36
C TYR A 195 -0.96 -12.87 -13.04
#